data_AF-A0A6G8CGI1-F1
#
_entry.id   AF-A0A6G8CGI1-F1
#
_cell.length_a   1.000
_cell.length_b   1.000
_cell.length_c   1.000
_cell.angle_alpha   90.00
_cell.angle_beta   90.00
_cell.angle_gamma   90.00
#
_symmetry.space_group_name_H-M   'P 1'
#
loop_
_entity.id
_entity.type
_entity.pdbx_description
1 polymer ?
#
loop_
_entity_poly.entity_id
_entity_poly.type
_entity_poly.pdbx_seq_one_letter_code
_entity_poly.pdbx_strand_id
1 'polypeptide(L)'
;MSHTLRQRCGPVLLICFLSLSISAFSQKKKPLPGYVVTTGGDTLLGAIYPTDPLLQQIQVEFLTVQGNQRLTLDGYQLASYTYFKDQDTIRYISFPFLQNGSTKPNRGFLQQLITGEAQLYYYSAHDTGPTPMPNNPNVYFYIVPQKNSNYPLFTAPRRRGLGRNPARSFVIYRENQDRLAHTNAWKFPKDAVTYFSECPELVADLKSRRYRYRDIPQIVRRYNAWFQTQKPTP
;
A
#
# COMPACT_ATOMS: atom_id res chain seq x y z
N MET A 1 88.08 13.53 19.72
CA MET A 1 88.12 14.03 18.32
C MET A 1 87.17 13.16 17.51
N SER A 2 85.90 13.57 17.46
CA SER A 2 85.29 14.28 16.32
C SER A 2 84.90 13.28 15.19
N HIS A 3 83.59 12.96 15.11
CA HIS A 3 82.68 13.40 14.02
C HIS A 3 82.74 12.46 12.78
N THR A 4 81.68 11.92 12.15
CA THR A 4 80.23 12.16 12.13
C THR A 4 79.54 10.98 11.43
N LEU A 5 78.47 10.42 12.01
CA LEU A 5 77.55 9.47 11.34
C LEU A 5 76.50 10.27 10.55
N ARG A 6 76.47 10.11 9.22
CA ARG A 6 75.43 10.70 8.35
C ARG A 6 74.18 9.82 8.35
N GLN A 7 73.15 10.22 9.10
CA GLN A 7 71.78 9.73 8.91
C GLN A 7 71.13 10.51 7.76
N ARG A 8 70.73 9.79 6.70
CA ARG A 8 69.89 10.33 5.62
C ARG A 8 68.42 10.15 6.00
N CYS A 9 67.76 11.24 6.37
CA CYS A 9 66.30 11.30 6.42
C CYS A 9 65.75 11.44 4.99
N GLY A 10 65.08 10.40 4.49
CA GLY A 10 64.21 10.52 3.31
C GLY A 10 62.79 10.91 3.76
N PRO A 11 62.11 11.85 3.10
CA PRO A 11 60.73 12.16 3.42
C PRO A 11 59.80 11.05 2.91
N VAL A 12 59.18 10.32 3.83
CA VAL A 12 58.04 9.44 3.54
C VAL A 12 56.82 10.34 3.33
N LEU A 13 56.50 10.60 2.06
CA LEU A 13 55.30 11.32 1.64
C LEU A 13 54.09 10.37 1.77
N LEU A 14 53.49 10.33 2.95
CA LEU A 14 52.25 9.60 3.21
C LEU A 14 51.06 10.39 2.63
N ILE A 15 50.70 10.10 1.37
CA ILE A 15 49.49 10.64 0.75
C ILE A 15 48.30 9.90 1.38
N CYS A 16 47.73 10.49 2.43
CA CYS A 16 46.40 10.14 2.91
C CYS A 16 45.38 10.52 1.82
N PHE A 17 45.01 9.55 0.97
CA PHE A 17 43.74 9.59 0.24
C PHE A 17 42.62 9.49 1.28
N LEU A 18 42.27 10.63 1.89
CA LEU A 18 40.96 10.83 2.50
C LEU A 18 39.96 10.78 1.34
N SER A 19 39.53 9.57 1.01
CA SER A 19 38.34 9.35 0.22
C SER A 19 37.20 9.99 0.99
N LEU A 20 36.80 11.17 0.50
CA LEU A 20 35.50 11.77 0.76
C LEU A 20 34.45 10.68 0.53
N SER A 21 34.10 10.00 1.61
CA SER A 21 32.93 9.17 1.72
C SER A 21 31.77 10.16 1.73
N ILE A 22 31.40 10.65 0.53
CA ILE A 22 30.16 11.36 0.33
C ILE A 22 29.08 10.31 0.60
N SER A 23 28.71 10.21 1.87
CA SER A 23 27.50 9.53 2.30
C SER A 23 26.41 10.08 1.39
N ALA A 24 25.91 9.24 0.49
CA ALA A 24 24.71 9.52 -0.27
C ALA A 24 23.57 9.60 0.76
N PHE A 25 23.45 10.77 1.40
CA PHE A 25 22.33 11.09 2.25
C PHE A 25 21.10 10.91 1.37
N SER A 26 20.36 9.84 1.66
CA SER A 26 19.01 9.58 1.20
C SER A 26 18.30 10.92 1.04
N GLN A 27 18.08 11.34 -0.22
CA GLN A 27 17.38 12.57 -0.52
C GLN A 27 15.99 12.42 0.09
N LYS A 28 15.80 12.99 1.29
CA LYS A 28 14.53 12.92 2.01
C LYS A 28 13.48 13.45 1.05
N LYS A 29 12.56 12.57 0.66
CA LYS A 29 11.48 12.91 -0.28
C LYS A 29 10.76 14.15 0.27
N LYS A 30 10.55 15.14 -0.59
CA LYS A 30 9.84 16.36 -0.22
C LYS A 30 8.42 16.00 0.26
N PRO A 31 7.90 16.65 1.31
CA PRO A 31 6.53 16.46 1.72
C PRO A 31 5.59 16.94 0.61
N LEU A 32 4.46 16.26 0.44
CA LEU A 32 3.43 16.57 -0.54
C LEU A 32 2.19 17.13 0.17
N PRO A 33 1.55 18.19 -0.35
CA PRO A 33 0.34 18.73 0.24
C PRO A 33 -0.75 17.65 0.31
N GLY A 34 -1.54 17.67 1.38
CA GLY A 34 -2.54 16.64 1.62
C GLY A 34 -3.32 16.84 2.91
N TYR A 35 -4.02 15.80 3.32
CA TYR A 35 -4.79 15.79 4.56
C TYR A 35 -4.92 14.37 5.10
N VAL A 36 -5.21 14.28 6.40
CA VAL A 36 -5.59 13.03 7.07
C VAL A 36 -7.01 13.14 7.60
N VAL A 37 -7.72 12.02 7.64
CA VAL A 37 -9.03 11.90 8.29
C VAL A 37 -8.87 10.97 9.47
N THR A 38 -9.12 11.46 10.69
CA THR A 38 -9.01 10.67 11.92
C THR A 38 -10.12 9.62 12.00
N THR A 39 -9.96 8.62 12.86
CA THR A 39 -11.05 7.65 13.13
C THR A 39 -12.27 8.29 13.81
N GLY A 40 -12.11 9.47 14.43
CA GLY A 40 -13.21 10.29 14.93
C GLY A 40 -13.94 11.11 13.85
N GLY A 41 -13.43 11.13 12.62
CA GLY A 41 -14.02 11.88 11.50
C GLY A 41 -13.43 13.27 11.26
N ASP A 42 -12.51 13.73 12.12
CA ASP A 42 -11.86 15.02 11.94
C ASP A 42 -10.94 15.01 10.73
N THR A 43 -10.91 16.12 10.00
CA THR A 43 -9.99 16.32 8.88
C THR A 43 -8.90 17.29 9.27
N LEU A 44 -7.64 16.86 9.18
CA LEU A 44 -6.47 17.69 9.46
C LEU A 44 -5.72 17.96 8.16
N LEU A 45 -5.55 19.24 7.83
CA LEU A 45 -4.79 19.69 6.66
C LEU A 45 -3.29 19.74 6.98
N GLY A 46 -2.47 19.43 5.98
CA GLY A 46 -1.02 19.43 6.15
C GLY A 46 -0.27 18.91 4.94
N ALA A 47 0.83 18.20 5.20
CA ALA A 47 1.63 17.56 4.17
C ALA A 47 2.02 16.14 4.58
N ILE A 48 2.00 15.22 3.63
CA ILE A 48 2.35 13.82 3.79
C ILE A 48 3.77 13.63 3.28
N TYR A 49 4.62 12.94 4.04
CA TYR A 49 5.92 12.49 3.56
C TYR A 49 5.77 11.13 2.89
N PRO A 50 5.91 11.02 1.56
CA PRO A 50 5.78 9.74 0.90
C PRO A 50 6.93 8.82 1.32
N THR A 51 6.62 7.69 1.93
CA THR A 51 7.59 6.65 2.28
C THR A 51 7.62 5.55 1.22
N ASP A 52 8.29 4.44 1.49
CA ASP A 52 8.17 3.22 0.70
C ASP A 52 6.70 2.73 0.65
N PRO A 53 6.20 2.17 -0.47
CA PRO A 53 4.81 1.71 -0.57
C PRO A 53 4.37 0.76 0.54
N LEU A 54 5.24 -0.13 1.04
CA LEU A 54 4.88 -1.02 2.15
C LEU A 54 4.73 -0.25 3.46
N LEU A 55 5.63 0.69 3.74
CA LEU A 55 5.54 1.55 4.93
C LEU A 55 4.29 2.44 4.89
N GLN A 56 3.94 2.99 3.72
CA GLN A 56 2.72 3.78 3.53
C GLN A 56 1.44 3.02 3.85
N GLN A 57 1.48 1.68 3.81
CA GLN A 57 0.34 0.83 4.19
C GLN A 57 0.26 0.56 5.69
N ILE A 58 1.29 0.88 6.46
CA ILE A 58 1.34 0.64 7.91
C ILE A 58 1.14 1.97 8.65
N GLN A 59 1.86 3.00 8.21
CA GLN A 59 1.87 4.30 8.85
C GLN A 59 2.09 5.41 7.82
N VAL A 60 1.68 6.62 8.20
CA VAL A 60 1.90 7.83 7.43
C VAL A 60 2.62 8.86 8.29
N GLU A 61 3.65 9.48 7.71
CA GLU A 61 4.33 10.59 8.34
C GLU A 61 3.71 11.90 7.84
N PHE A 62 3.17 12.69 8.77
CA PHE A 62 2.32 13.86 8.51
C PHE A 62 2.86 15.10 9.21
N LEU A 63 2.88 16.24 8.52
CA LEU A 63 3.20 17.55 9.07
C LEU A 63 1.94 18.41 9.02
N THR A 64 1.44 18.86 10.17
CA THR A 64 0.24 19.69 10.25
C THR A 64 0.52 21.10 9.72
N VAL A 65 -0.48 21.81 9.19
CA VAL A 65 -0.31 23.23 8.79
C VAL A 65 0.07 24.12 9.98
N GLN A 66 -0.46 23.82 11.17
CA GLN A 66 -0.28 24.65 12.37
C GLN A 66 0.96 24.27 13.20
N GLY A 67 1.64 23.18 12.87
CA GLY A 67 2.70 22.62 13.70
C GLY A 67 3.99 22.39 12.93
N ASN A 68 5.11 22.63 13.60
CA ASN A 68 6.43 22.23 13.11
C ASN A 68 6.77 20.77 13.45
N GLN A 69 5.85 20.04 14.09
CA GLN A 69 6.06 18.67 14.50
C GLN A 69 5.58 17.69 13.43
N ARG A 70 6.46 16.77 13.07
CA ARG A 70 6.14 15.60 12.26
C ARG A 70 5.49 14.54 13.14
N LEU A 71 4.30 14.11 12.76
CA LEU A 71 3.55 13.04 13.39
C LEU A 71 3.71 11.75 12.58
N THR A 72 3.80 10.62 13.27
CA THR A 72 3.66 9.29 12.65
C THR A 72 2.33 8.73 13.09
N LEU A 73 1.43 8.50 12.13
CA LEU A 73 0.05 8.10 12.38
C LEU A 73 -0.21 6.75 11.72
N ASP A 74 -0.94 5.87 12.42
CA ASP A 74 -1.27 4.53 11.93
C ASP A 74 -2.77 4.36 11.60
N GLY A 75 -3.15 3.15 11.18
CA GLY A 75 -4.52 2.84 10.83
C GLY A 75 -5.52 2.86 11.98
N TYR A 76 -5.07 2.85 13.25
CA TYR A 76 -5.96 3.02 14.42
C TYR A 76 -6.32 4.48 14.66
N GLN A 77 -5.40 5.39 14.33
CA GLN A 77 -5.61 6.82 14.47
C GLN A 77 -6.34 7.43 13.27
N LEU A 78 -6.17 6.85 12.08
CA LEU A 78 -6.71 7.39 10.84
C LEU A 78 -7.74 6.47 10.18
N ALA A 79 -8.82 7.07 9.69
CA ALA A 79 -9.75 6.44 8.75
C ALA A 79 -9.20 6.49 7.31
N SER A 80 -8.50 7.56 6.93
CA SER A 80 -7.84 7.68 5.63
C SER A 80 -6.78 8.77 5.62
N TYR A 81 -5.95 8.80 4.57
CA TYR A 81 -5.13 9.94 4.24
C TYR A 81 -5.07 10.15 2.72
N THR A 82 -4.81 11.38 2.32
CA THR A 82 -4.74 11.78 0.91
C THR A 82 -3.57 12.72 0.72
N TYR A 83 -2.84 12.57 -0.39
CA TYR A 83 -1.86 13.55 -0.84
C TYR A 83 -1.98 13.81 -2.34
N PHE A 84 -1.55 14.99 -2.74
CA PHE A 84 -1.55 15.43 -4.12
C PHE A 84 -0.14 15.34 -4.69
N LYS A 85 -0.01 14.70 -5.83
CA LYS A 85 1.25 14.59 -6.56
C LYS A 85 0.99 14.96 -8.01
N ASP A 86 1.58 16.06 -8.45
CA ASP A 86 1.33 16.61 -9.79
C ASP A 86 -0.18 16.90 -9.97
N GLN A 87 -0.86 16.20 -10.89
CA GLN A 87 -2.31 16.27 -11.08
C GLN A 87 -3.07 15.09 -10.45
N ASP A 88 -2.35 14.15 -9.83
CA ASP A 88 -2.93 12.96 -9.24
C ASP A 88 -3.33 13.20 -7.78
N THR A 89 -4.53 12.71 -7.44
CA THR A 89 -4.98 12.57 -6.06
C THR A 89 -4.74 11.15 -5.61
N ILE A 90 -3.82 10.95 -4.68
CA ILE A 90 -3.50 9.63 -4.12
C ILE A 90 -4.19 9.50 -2.77
N ARG A 91 -5.14 8.58 -2.69
CA ARG A 91 -5.94 8.34 -1.48
C ARG A 91 -5.69 6.95 -0.94
N TYR A 92 -5.55 6.87 0.38
CA TYR A 92 -5.34 5.65 1.13
C TYR A 92 -6.43 5.51 2.19
N ILE A 93 -7.08 4.35 2.24
CA ILE A 93 -8.18 4.06 3.17
C ILE A 93 -7.72 3.04 4.20
N SER A 94 -8.00 3.30 5.48
CA SER A 94 -7.71 2.40 6.58
C SER A 94 -8.71 1.24 6.59
N PHE A 95 -8.19 0.04 6.36
CA PHE A 95 -8.94 -1.21 6.49
C PHE A 95 -8.43 -2.00 7.70
N PRO A 96 -9.30 -2.75 8.38
CA PRO A 96 -8.85 -3.72 9.36
C PRO A 96 -8.15 -4.90 8.68
N PHE A 97 -7.04 -5.35 9.25
CA PHE A 97 -6.32 -6.55 8.90
C PHE A 97 -6.26 -7.45 10.11
N LEU A 98 -6.23 -8.75 9.85
CA LEU A 98 -5.80 -9.66 10.89
C LEU A 98 -4.29 -9.83 10.87
N GLN A 99 -3.73 -10.04 12.05
CA GLN A 99 -2.38 -10.48 12.24
C GLN A 99 -2.42 -11.81 12.98
N ASN A 100 -1.71 -12.81 12.44
CA ASN A 100 -1.64 -14.12 13.06
C ASN A 100 -1.07 -13.99 14.49
N GLY A 101 -1.70 -14.65 15.47
CA GLY A 101 -1.31 -14.58 16.87
C GLY A 101 -1.70 -13.28 17.60
N SER A 102 -2.34 -12.31 16.94
CA SER A 102 -2.89 -11.12 17.58
C SER A 102 -4.40 -11.29 17.84
N THR A 103 -4.82 -11.00 19.07
CA THR A 103 -6.24 -10.85 19.42
C THR A 103 -6.76 -9.45 19.09
N LYS A 104 -5.88 -8.50 18.76
CA LYS A 104 -6.24 -7.13 18.35
C LYS A 104 -6.28 -7.04 16.82
N PRO A 105 -7.35 -6.49 16.21
CA PRO A 105 -7.42 -6.27 14.79
C PRO A 105 -6.42 -5.16 14.40
N ASN A 106 -5.43 -5.47 13.57
CA ASN A 106 -4.56 -4.45 13.02
C ASN A 106 -5.32 -3.58 12.02
N ARG A 107 -4.79 -2.39 11.74
CA ARG A 107 -5.29 -1.54 10.68
C ARG A 107 -4.13 -1.09 9.81
N GLY A 108 -4.39 -1.03 8.53
CA GLY A 108 -3.41 -0.64 7.52
C GLY A 108 -4.13 0.09 6.41
N PHE A 109 -3.37 0.66 5.49
CA PHE A 109 -3.91 1.51 4.47
C PHE A 109 -3.86 0.82 3.11
N LEU A 110 -4.95 0.89 2.36
CA LEU A 110 -4.99 0.45 0.96
C LEU A 110 -5.15 1.65 0.04
N GLN A 111 -4.38 1.69 -1.04
CA GLN A 111 -4.47 2.77 -2.01
C GLN A 111 -5.77 2.61 -2.80
N GLN A 112 -6.67 3.59 -2.73
CA GLN A 112 -7.89 3.61 -3.52
C GLN A 112 -7.58 4.01 -4.95
N LEU A 113 -7.89 3.13 -5.90
CA LEU A 113 -7.68 3.34 -7.34
C LEU A 113 -8.95 3.75 -8.07
N ILE A 114 -10.10 3.23 -7.63
CA ILE A 114 -11.41 3.51 -8.24
C ILE A 114 -12.45 3.64 -7.13
N THR A 115 -13.28 4.66 -7.22
CA THR A 115 -14.46 4.89 -6.38
C THR A 115 -15.74 4.53 -7.13
N GLY A 116 -16.82 4.31 -6.40
CA GLY A 116 -18.14 3.97 -6.93
C GLY A 116 -18.76 2.80 -6.16
N GLU A 117 -19.77 2.18 -6.76
CA GLU A 117 -20.45 1.00 -6.22
C GLU A 117 -19.46 -0.14 -5.92
N ALA A 118 -18.59 -0.46 -6.89
CA ALA A 118 -17.43 -1.31 -6.69
C ALA A 118 -16.19 -0.43 -6.51
N GLN A 119 -15.62 -0.42 -5.31
CA GLN A 119 -14.40 0.32 -4.98
C GLN A 119 -13.19 -0.58 -5.20
N LEU A 120 -12.19 -0.12 -5.97
CA LEU A 120 -10.97 -0.87 -6.22
C LEU A 120 -9.81 -0.31 -5.40
N TYR A 121 -9.11 -1.21 -4.73
CA TYR A 121 -7.92 -0.89 -3.95
C TYR A 121 -6.70 -1.68 -4.40
N TYR A 122 -5.55 -1.04 -4.33
CA TYR A 122 -4.24 -1.65 -4.48
C TYR A 122 -3.57 -1.81 -3.12
N TYR A 123 -2.84 -2.92 -2.98
CA TYR A 123 -1.97 -3.16 -1.84
C TYR A 123 -0.71 -3.90 -2.26
N SER A 124 0.43 -3.48 -1.75
CA SER A 124 1.69 -4.20 -1.76
C SER A 124 1.67 -5.28 -0.69
N ALA A 125 2.08 -6.49 -1.04
CA ALA A 125 2.29 -7.57 -0.10
C ALA A 125 3.70 -8.10 -0.28
N HIS A 126 4.47 -8.14 0.80
CA HIS A 126 5.75 -8.81 0.79
C HIS A 126 5.54 -10.29 1.12
N ASP A 127 6.06 -11.17 0.26
CA ASP A 127 6.08 -12.61 0.45
C ASP A 127 7.33 -12.96 1.27
N THR A 128 7.19 -13.06 2.59
CA THR A 128 8.20 -13.75 3.39
C THR A 128 7.90 -15.24 3.26
N GLY A 129 8.67 -15.95 2.42
CA GLY A 129 8.56 -17.40 2.28
C GLY A 129 8.63 -18.15 3.62
N PRO A 130 8.31 -19.45 3.65
CA PRO A 130 8.09 -20.21 4.88
C PRO A 130 9.34 -20.53 5.70
N THR A 131 10.50 -19.90 5.46
CA THR A 131 11.68 -20.12 6.32
C THR A 131 11.60 -19.20 7.54
N PRO A 132 11.32 -19.74 8.74
CA PRO A 132 11.47 -18.97 9.96
C PRO A 132 12.97 -18.76 10.14
N MET A 133 13.46 -17.54 9.94
CA MET A 133 14.80 -17.20 10.41
C MET A 133 14.69 -16.96 11.93
N PRO A 134 15.47 -17.66 12.77
CA PRO A 134 15.29 -17.62 14.22
C PRO A 134 15.41 -16.22 14.86
N ASN A 135 16.03 -15.26 14.16
CA ASN A 135 16.40 -13.96 14.74
C ASN A 135 15.94 -12.74 13.90
N ASN A 136 14.91 -12.88 13.05
CA ASN A 136 14.38 -11.75 12.31
C ASN A 136 12.92 -11.48 12.74
N PRO A 137 12.60 -10.34 13.39
CA PRO A 137 11.23 -9.94 13.70
C PRO A 137 10.52 -9.46 12.42
N ASN A 138 10.39 -10.35 11.44
CA ASN A 138 9.55 -10.11 10.26
C ASN A 138 8.10 -10.21 10.71
N VAL A 139 7.45 -9.06 10.84
CA VAL A 139 6.01 -8.94 11.07
C VAL A 139 5.28 -9.55 9.86
N TYR A 140 4.71 -10.74 10.07
CA TYR A 140 3.92 -11.42 9.05
C TYR A 140 2.55 -10.75 8.90
N PHE A 141 2.26 -10.20 7.72
CA PHE A 141 0.90 -9.75 7.37
C PHE A 141 0.14 -10.87 6.65
N TYR A 142 -0.40 -11.82 7.40
CA TYR A 142 -1.42 -12.74 6.89
C TYR A 142 -2.80 -12.22 7.27
N ILE A 143 -3.58 -11.84 6.26
CA ILE A 143 -5.01 -11.62 6.43
C ILE A 143 -5.61 -12.96 6.90
N VAL A 144 -6.61 -12.97 7.78
CA VAL A 144 -7.32 -14.16 8.30
C VAL A 144 -8.77 -13.69 8.58
N PRO A 145 -9.83 -14.53 8.57
CA PRO A 145 -11.16 -14.09 8.97
C PRO A 145 -11.31 -14.08 10.50
N GLN A 146 -11.84 -12.98 11.05
CA GLN A 146 -12.27 -12.86 12.45
C GLN A 146 -13.76 -13.19 12.56
N LYS A 147 -14.29 -13.30 13.78
CA LYS A 147 -15.71 -13.67 14.03
C LYS A 147 -16.50 -12.55 14.71
N ASN A 148 -15.94 -11.34 14.83
CA ASN A 148 -16.55 -10.21 15.54
C ASN A 148 -17.15 -9.18 14.55
N SER A 149 -18.38 -8.73 14.83
CA SER A 149 -19.40 -8.30 13.85
C SER A 149 -19.36 -6.84 13.40
N ASN A 150 -18.38 -6.04 13.82
CA ASN A 150 -18.43 -4.59 13.59
C ASN A 150 -17.70 -4.13 12.31
N TYR A 151 -17.04 -5.04 11.60
CA TYR A 151 -16.25 -4.69 10.42
C TYR A 151 -16.25 -5.83 9.39
N PRO A 152 -16.19 -5.52 8.08
CA PRO A 152 -16.05 -6.54 7.05
C PRO A 152 -14.81 -7.40 7.31
N LEU A 153 -15.05 -8.70 7.44
CA LEU A 153 -14.04 -9.70 7.73
C LEU A 153 -13.38 -10.13 6.43
N PHE A 154 -12.05 -10.12 6.41
CA PHE A 154 -11.29 -10.60 5.27
C PHE A 154 -10.96 -12.08 5.43
N THR A 155 -11.14 -12.91 4.40
CA THR A 155 -10.62 -14.29 4.46
C THR A 155 -9.09 -14.29 4.29
N ALA A 156 -8.41 -15.26 4.90
CA ALA A 156 -6.98 -15.41 4.71
C ALA A 156 -6.61 -15.59 3.25
N PRO A 157 -5.50 -14.99 2.78
CA PRO A 157 -5.11 -15.10 1.39
C PRO A 157 -4.72 -16.56 1.14
N ARG A 158 -5.59 -17.29 0.44
CA ARG A 158 -5.22 -18.59 -0.12
C ARG A 158 -4.58 -18.35 -1.48
N ARG A 159 -3.25 -18.43 -1.52
CA ARG A 159 -2.49 -18.41 -2.78
C ARG A 159 -2.82 -19.65 -3.62
N ARG A 160 -3.13 -19.43 -4.89
CA ARG A 160 -2.75 -20.35 -5.98
C ARG A 160 -1.60 -19.69 -6.75
N GLY A 161 -0.40 -20.24 -6.60
CA GLY A 161 0.72 -20.03 -7.51
C GLY A 161 1.46 -18.70 -7.39
N LEU A 162 2.78 -18.80 -7.26
CA LEU A 162 3.74 -17.69 -7.21
C LEU A 162 3.62 -16.76 -8.42
N GLY A 163 3.44 -15.48 -8.15
CA GLY A 163 3.63 -14.41 -9.13
C GLY A 163 3.93 -13.11 -8.40
N ARG A 164 5.21 -12.76 -8.31
CA ARG A 164 5.75 -11.49 -7.79
C ARG A 164 5.38 -10.29 -8.67
N ASN A 165 4.10 -10.14 -9.05
CA ASN A 165 3.68 -9.04 -9.90
C ASN A 165 2.81 -8.07 -9.09
N PRO A 166 3.30 -6.85 -8.76
CA PRO A 166 2.48 -5.83 -8.10
C PRO A 166 1.22 -5.48 -8.91
N ALA A 167 1.18 -5.74 -10.22
CA ALA A 167 -0.03 -5.64 -11.02
C ALA A 167 -1.13 -6.66 -10.67
N ARG A 168 -0.97 -7.47 -9.62
CA ARG A 168 -1.92 -8.51 -9.23
C ARG A 168 -2.58 -8.34 -7.87
N SER A 169 -2.17 -7.39 -7.05
CA SER A 169 -2.69 -7.27 -5.68
C SER A 169 -3.82 -6.25 -5.59
N PHE A 170 -4.97 -6.62 -6.16
CA PHE A 170 -6.17 -5.81 -6.03
C PHE A 170 -7.21 -6.44 -5.10
N VAL A 171 -7.96 -5.56 -4.47
CA VAL A 171 -9.13 -5.86 -3.66
C VAL A 171 -10.29 -5.02 -4.18
N ILE A 172 -11.46 -5.64 -4.35
CA ILE A 172 -12.69 -4.94 -4.67
C ILE A 172 -13.60 -4.98 -3.45
N TYR A 173 -14.10 -3.82 -3.02
CA TYR A 173 -15.11 -3.69 -1.98
C TYR A 173 -16.43 -3.22 -2.57
N ARG A 174 -17.54 -3.84 -2.17
CA ARG A 174 -18.90 -3.40 -2.44
C ARG A 174 -19.61 -3.15 -1.12
N GLU A 175 -19.93 -1.88 -0.87
CA GLU A 175 -20.46 -1.40 0.40
C GLU A 175 -21.85 -1.98 0.70
N ASN A 176 -22.75 -1.99 -0.29
CA ASN A 176 -24.10 -2.54 -0.14
C ASN A 176 -24.16 -4.05 0.08
N GLN A 177 -23.11 -4.78 -0.29
CA GLN A 177 -23.00 -6.22 -0.09
C GLN A 177 -22.13 -6.57 1.13
N ASP A 178 -21.57 -5.55 1.80
CA ASP A 178 -20.47 -5.67 2.76
C ASP A 178 -19.40 -6.69 2.31
N ARG A 179 -19.11 -6.68 1.01
CA ARG A 179 -18.37 -7.75 0.36
C ARG A 179 -17.05 -7.24 -0.15
N LEU A 180 -15.99 -7.85 0.37
CA LEU A 180 -14.65 -7.61 -0.09
C LEU A 180 -14.09 -8.84 -0.81
N ALA A 181 -13.53 -8.64 -2.00
CA ALA A 181 -13.04 -9.70 -2.87
C ALA A 181 -11.60 -9.45 -3.30
N HIS A 182 -10.74 -10.42 -3.00
CA HIS A 182 -9.37 -10.44 -3.48
C HIS A 182 -9.33 -10.96 -4.92
N THR A 183 -8.92 -10.13 -5.85
CA THR A 183 -8.93 -10.52 -7.26
C THR A 183 -7.80 -11.50 -7.57
N ASN A 184 -6.71 -11.49 -6.82
CA ASN A 184 -5.56 -12.40 -7.03
C ASN A 184 -5.92 -13.88 -6.87
N ALA A 185 -6.97 -14.19 -6.10
CA ALA A 185 -7.48 -15.54 -5.92
C ALA A 185 -8.46 -15.96 -7.02
N TRP A 186 -8.84 -15.05 -7.93
CA TRP A 186 -9.83 -15.32 -8.97
C TRP A 186 -9.27 -16.27 -10.04
N LYS A 187 -10.06 -17.29 -10.36
CA LYS A 187 -9.98 -18.05 -11.61
C LYS A 187 -10.54 -17.18 -12.74
N PHE A 188 -9.77 -16.19 -13.17
CA PHE A 188 -10.20 -15.25 -14.21
C PHE A 188 -10.37 -15.97 -15.57
N PRO A 189 -11.44 -15.69 -16.37
CA PRO A 189 -12.50 -14.71 -16.12
C PRO A 189 -13.70 -15.27 -15.33
N LYS A 190 -13.75 -16.57 -15.03
CA LYS A 190 -14.92 -17.23 -14.41
C LYS A 190 -15.42 -16.51 -13.16
N ASP A 191 -14.52 -16.21 -12.22
CA ASP A 191 -14.93 -15.59 -10.96
C ASP A 191 -15.34 -14.12 -11.16
N ALA A 192 -14.76 -13.42 -12.14
CA ALA A 192 -15.18 -12.07 -12.51
C ALA A 192 -16.59 -12.05 -13.11
N VAL A 193 -16.93 -13.04 -13.96
CA VAL A 193 -18.29 -13.23 -14.51
C VAL A 193 -19.30 -13.40 -13.38
N THR A 194 -18.98 -14.22 -12.37
CA THR A 194 -19.84 -14.39 -11.20
C THR A 194 -19.95 -13.12 -10.37
N TYR A 195 -18.84 -12.40 -10.19
CA TYR A 195 -18.79 -11.20 -9.35
C TYR A 195 -19.60 -10.03 -9.95
N PHE A 196 -19.55 -9.86 -11.27
CA PHE A 196 -20.25 -8.80 -12.01
C PHE A 196 -21.52 -9.30 -12.71
N SER A 197 -22.16 -10.34 -12.20
CA SER A 197 -23.32 -11.01 -12.83
C SER A 197 -24.49 -10.07 -13.12
N GLU A 198 -24.61 -8.98 -12.36
CA GLU A 198 -25.65 -7.96 -12.49
C GLU A 198 -25.53 -7.13 -13.76
N CYS A 199 -24.36 -7.08 -14.41
CA CYS A 199 -24.11 -6.28 -15.61
C CYS A 199 -23.98 -7.20 -16.85
N PRO A 200 -25.06 -7.46 -17.62
CA PRO A 200 -25.07 -8.50 -18.65
C PRO A 200 -24.09 -8.27 -19.78
N GLU A 201 -23.92 -7.01 -20.21
CA GLU A 201 -22.97 -6.65 -21.27
C GLU A 201 -21.52 -6.91 -20.85
N LEU A 202 -21.16 -6.51 -19.63
CA LEU A 202 -19.83 -6.78 -19.08
C LEU A 202 -19.58 -8.28 -18.94
N VAL A 203 -20.60 -9.04 -18.51
CA VAL A 203 -20.54 -10.51 -18.44
C VAL A 203 -20.31 -11.13 -19.82
N ALA A 204 -20.99 -10.65 -20.86
CA ALA A 204 -20.78 -11.13 -22.23
C ALA A 204 -19.34 -10.88 -22.71
N ASP A 205 -18.79 -9.70 -22.42
CA ASP A 205 -17.41 -9.36 -22.77
C ASP A 205 -16.36 -10.15 -21.97
N LEU A 206 -16.64 -10.44 -20.68
CA LEU A 206 -15.81 -11.32 -19.87
C LEU A 206 -15.84 -12.77 -20.37
N LYS A 207 -17.02 -13.29 -20.75
CA LYS A 207 -17.18 -14.64 -21.32
C LYS A 207 -16.49 -14.79 -22.68
N SER A 208 -16.53 -13.75 -23.52
CA SER A 208 -15.81 -13.70 -24.79
C SER A 208 -14.30 -13.47 -24.66
N ARG A 209 -13.78 -13.37 -23.42
CA ARG A 209 -12.35 -13.18 -23.11
C ARG A 209 -11.75 -11.90 -23.70
N ARG A 210 -12.56 -10.85 -23.90
CA ARG A 210 -12.08 -9.52 -24.33
C ARG A 210 -11.18 -8.86 -23.29
N TYR A 211 -11.38 -9.19 -22.02
CA TYR A 211 -10.56 -8.71 -20.91
C TYR A 211 -9.52 -9.75 -20.48
N ARG A 212 -8.40 -9.24 -19.96
CA ARG A 212 -7.37 -9.97 -19.21
C ARG A 212 -7.39 -9.49 -17.76
N TYR A 213 -6.69 -10.23 -16.90
CA TYR A 213 -6.58 -9.88 -15.48
C TYR A 213 -6.10 -8.44 -15.23
N ARG A 214 -5.12 -7.96 -16.00
CA ARG A 214 -4.58 -6.59 -15.87
C ARG A 214 -5.63 -5.50 -16.14
N ASP A 215 -6.75 -5.85 -16.76
CA ASP A 215 -7.83 -4.93 -17.12
C ASP A 215 -8.88 -4.82 -16.00
N ILE A 216 -8.64 -5.40 -14.81
CA ILE A 216 -9.53 -5.24 -13.63
C ILE A 216 -9.90 -3.76 -13.36
N PRO A 217 -8.97 -2.78 -13.40
CA PRO A 217 -9.37 -1.38 -13.26
C PRO A 217 -10.39 -0.92 -14.31
N GLN A 218 -10.23 -1.32 -15.56
CA GLN A 218 -11.18 -0.98 -16.62
C GLN A 218 -12.53 -1.68 -16.42
N ILE A 219 -12.51 -2.96 -16.02
CA ILE A 219 -13.71 -3.74 -15.69
C ILE A 219 -14.51 -3.04 -14.59
N VAL A 220 -13.86 -2.64 -13.50
CA VAL A 220 -14.51 -1.96 -12.37
C VAL A 220 -15.07 -0.59 -12.78
N ARG A 221 -14.31 0.20 -13.55
CA ARG A 221 -14.82 1.48 -14.09
C ARG A 221 -16.07 1.28 -14.93
N ARG A 222 -16.07 0.29 -15.82
CA ARG A 222 -17.22 -0.01 -16.68
C ARG A 222 -18.43 -0.46 -15.86
N TYR A 223 -18.22 -1.32 -14.87
CA TYR A 223 -19.29 -1.74 -13.96
C TYR A 223 -19.88 -0.54 -13.22
N ASN A 224 -19.04 0.33 -12.65
CA ASN A 224 -19.51 1.52 -11.94
C ASN A 224 -20.27 2.48 -12.88
N ALA A 225 -19.79 2.67 -14.12
CA ALA A 225 -20.48 3.49 -15.11
C ALA A 225 -21.88 2.93 -15.43
N TRP A 226 -21.99 1.62 -15.66
CA TRP A 226 -23.29 0.96 -15.84
C TRP A 226 -24.18 1.09 -14.60
N PHE A 227 -23.65 0.88 -13.40
CA PHE A 227 -24.45 0.94 -12.17
C PHE A 227 -25.06 2.32 -11.94
N GLN A 228 -24.36 3.40 -12.32
CA GLN A 228 -24.91 4.75 -12.24
C GLN A 228 -26.10 4.97 -13.17
N THR A 229 -26.17 4.30 -14.33
CA THR A 229 -27.34 4.40 -15.21
C THR A 229 -28.56 3.64 -14.68
N GLN A 230 -28.37 2.74 -13.70
CA GLN A 230 -29.45 1.98 -13.08
C GLN A 230 -30.07 2.70 -11.87
N LYS A 231 -29.39 3.70 -11.30
CA LYS A 231 -29.97 4.45 -10.19
C LYS A 231 -31.09 5.36 -10.70
N PRO A 232 -32.31 5.29 -10.13
CA PRO A 232 -33.34 6.24 -10.47
C PRO A 232 -32.80 7.65 -10.18
N THR A 233 -32.96 8.56 -11.14
CA THR A 233 -32.65 9.96 -10.94
C THR A 233 -33.53 10.45 -9.79
N PRO A 234 -32.95 11.06 -8.73
CA PRO A 234 -33.72 11.57 -7.61
C PRO A 234 -34.74 12.63 -8.03
#